data_AF-A0AAU1HTN9-F1
#
_entry.id   AF-A0AAU1HTN9-F1
#
_cell.length_a   1.000
_cell.length_b   1.000
_cell.length_c   1.000
_cell.angle_alpha   90.00
_cell.angle_beta   90.00
_cell.angle_gamma   90.00
#
_symmetry.space_group_name_H-M   'P 1'
#
loop_
_entity.id
_entity.type
_entity.pdbx_description
1 polymer ?
#
loop_
_entity_poly.entity_id
_entity_poly.type
_entity_poly.pdbx_seq_one_letter_code
_entity_poly.pdbx_strand_id
1 'polypeptide(L)'
;MTAATFAATFAVLYVAHGVGDHWVQTHHQACTKGGAGWPGRLACGRHVLTMTLTKGALLAPAALLLNLHLTILGLLLGLGVDAATHYWADRRTTLARLAARLRKSEYCALGTPAHPQHPVTVTGAPAIHLGTGAYALDQSWHLLWLGVAALLIATL
;
A
#
# COMPACT_ATOMS: atom_id res chain seq x y z
N MET A 1 4.45 15.39 23.14
CA MET A 1 4.67 13.95 22.88
C MET A 1 4.10 13.48 21.53
N THR A 2 3.33 14.29 20.80
CA THR A 2 2.73 13.93 19.50
C THR A 2 3.73 13.57 18.41
N ALA A 3 4.88 14.26 18.32
CA ALA A 3 5.89 13.97 17.30
C ALA A 3 6.54 12.58 17.46
N ALA A 4 6.81 12.15 18.71
CA ALA A 4 7.35 10.82 18.99
C ALA A 4 6.32 9.72 18.71
N THR A 5 5.07 9.92 19.15
CA THR A 5 3.96 9.02 18.82
C THR A 5 3.77 8.91 17.30
N PHE A 6 3.75 10.03 16.59
CA PHE A 6 3.66 10.07 15.13
C PHE A 6 4.78 9.26 14.47
N ALA A 7 6.04 9.51 14.84
CA ALA A 7 7.19 8.83 14.25
C ALA A 7 7.16 7.32 14.53
N ALA A 8 6.85 6.92 15.77
CA ALA A 8 6.72 5.51 16.16
C ALA A 8 5.57 4.82 15.40
N THR A 9 4.39 5.44 15.36
CA THR A 9 3.24 4.92 14.61
C THR A 9 3.57 4.79 13.13
N PHE A 10 4.17 5.81 12.49
CA PHE A 10 4.55 5.74 11.09
C PHE A 10 5.53 4.60 10.81
N ALA A 11 6.58 4.46 11.63
CA ALA A 11 7.57 3.39 11.48
C ALA A 11 6.92 1.99 11.57
N VAL A 12 6.01 1.80 12.54
CA VAL A 12 5.30 0.52 12.70
C VAL A 12 4.36 0.25 11.54
N LEU A 13 3.59 1.26 11.09
CA LEU A 13 2.69 1.10 9.95
C LEU A 13 3.46 0.86 8.64
N TYR A 14 4.63 1.47 8.46
CA TYR A 14 5.53 1.22 7.33
C TYR A 14 5.98 -0.25 7.28
N VAL A 15 6.46 -0.77 8.41
CA VAL A 15 6.85 -2.18 8.54
C VAL A 15 5.64 -3.08 8.27
N ALA A 16 4.49 -2.78 8.88
CA ALA A 16 3.28 -3.56 8.72
C ALA A 16 2.76 -3.58 7.28
N HIS A 17 2.87 -2.47 6.55
CA HIS A 17 2.53 -2.39 5.14
C HIS A 17 3.42 -3.30 4.30
N GLY A 18 4.75 -3.23 4.51
CA GLY A 18 5.71 -4.10 3.82
C GLY A 18 5.43 -5.58 4.07
N VAL A 19 5.20 -5.98 5.32
CA VAL A 19 4.84 -7.35 5.68
C VAL A 19 3.48 -7.75 5.10
N GLY A 20 2.49 -6.86 5.17
CA GLY A 20 1.14 -7.08 4.67
C GLY A 20 1.10 -7.36 3.17
N ASP A 21 1.78 -6.55 2.36
CA ASP A 21 1.73 -6.65 0.89
C ASP A 21 2.52 -7.83 0.34
N HIS A 22 3.55 -8.28 1.06
CA HIS A 22 4.52 -9.26 0.54
C HIS A 22 4.42 -10.63 1.21
N TRP A 23 4.09 -10.70 2.50
CA TRP A 23 4.03 -11.96 3.25
C TRP A 23 2.60 -12.40 3.56
N VAL A 24 1.72 -11.45 3.93
CA VAL A 24 0.33 -11.78 4.32
C VAL A 24 -0.58 -11.88 3.09
N GLN A 25 -0.38 -11.02 2.10
CA GLN A 25 -1.13 -11.06 0.85
C GLN A 25 -0.92 -12.38 0.11
N THR A 26 -2.01 -13.02 -0.28
CA THR A 26 -1.97 -14.24 -1.10
C THR A 26 -1.69 -13.91 -2.58
N HIS A 27 -1.10 -14.88 -3.29
CA HIS A 27 -0.90 -14.77 -4.75
C HIS A 27 -2.23 -14.49 -5.50
N HIS A 28 -3.33 -15.16 -5.10
CA HIS A 28 -4.64 -14.92 -5.69
C HIS A 28 -5.10 -13.46 -5.50
N GLN A 29 -4.95 -12.88 -4.30
CA GLN A 29 -5.27 -11.46 -4.09
C GLN A 29 -4.40 -10.56 -4.99
N ALA A 30 -3.09 -10.81 -5.03
CA ALA A 30 -2.14 -10.03 -5.84
C ALA A 30 -2.52 -9.99 -7.33
N CYS A 31 -2.95 -11.12 -7.89
CA CYS A 31 -3.32 -11.25 -9.30
C CYS A 31 -4.73 -10.68 -9.58
N THR A 32 -5.68 -10.89 -8.66
CA THR A 32 -7.10 -10.62 -8.92
C THR A 32 -7.54 -9.23 -8.46
N LYS A 33 -6.89 -8.59 -7.47
CA LYS A 33 -7.36 -7.34 -6.86
C LYS A 33 -7.50 -6.18 -7.84
N GLY A 34 -6.73 -6.14 -8.92
CA GLY A 34 -6.87 -5.12 -9.97
C GLY A 34 -7.98 -5.37 -11.00
N GLY A 35 -8.55 -6.58 -11.07
CA GLY A 35 -9.48 -7.00 -12.13
C GLY A 35 -10.88 -6.40 -12.01
N ALA A 36 -11.62 -6.31 -13.12
CA ALA A 36 -12.97 -5.74 -13.14
C ALA A 36 -14.01 -6.58 -12.37
N GLY A 37 -15.15 -5.97 -12.03
CA GLY A 37 -16.29 -6.66 -11.43
C GLY A 37 -16.13 -7.04 -9.96
N TRP A 38 -17.09 -7.81 -9.46
CA TRP A 38 -17.16 -8.25 -8.06
C TRP A 38 -15.98 -9.13 -7.60
N PRO A 39 -15.47 -10.09 -8.40
CA PRO A 39 -14.33 -10.91 -7.98
C PRO A 39 -13.10 -10.08 -7.61
N GLY A 40 -12.76 -9.09 -8.46
CA GLY A 40 -11.67 -8.17 -8.18
C GLY A 40 -11.94 -7.32 -6.94
N ARG A 41 -13.16 -6.76 -6.82
CA ARG A 41 -13.55 -5.93 -5.67
C ARG A 41 -13.46 -6.69 -4.35
N LEU A 42 -13.88 -7.95 -4.33
CA LEU A 42 -13.81 -8.81 -3.16
C LEU A 42 -12.38 -9.23 -2.83
N ALA A 43 -11.57 -9.57 -3.83
CA ALA A 43 -10.15 -9.86 -3.62
C ALA A 43 -9.40 -8.66 -3.01
N CYS A 44 -9.67 -7.45 -3.53
CA CYS A 44 -9.14 -6.20 -3.00
C CYS A 44 -9.65 -5.92 -1.57
N GLY A 45 -10.93 -6.15 -1.31
CA GLY A 45 -11.52 -5.94 0.03
C GLY A 45 -10.92 -6.89 1.06
N ARG A 46 -10.72 -8.16 0.70
CA ARG A 46 -10.05 -9.15 1.56
C ARG A 46 -8.60 -8.76 1.84
N HIS A 47 -7.88 -8.29 0.81
CA HIS A 47 -6.51 -7.81 0.98
C HIS A 47 -6.43 -6.62 1.95
N VAL A 48 -7.29 -5.63 1.77
CA VAL A 48 -7.34 -4.45 2.65
C VAL A 48 -7.72 -4.84 4.07
N LEU A 49 -8.67 -5.76 4.25
CA LEU A 49 -9.00 -6.27 5.58
C LEU A 49 -7.78 -6.93 6.25
N THR A 50 -7.08 -7.82 5.54
CA THR A 50 -5.86 -8.43 6.09
C THR A 50 -4.77 -7.40 6.36
N MET A 51 -4.63 -6.39 5.50
CA MET A 51 -3.67 -5.30 5.67
C MET A 51 -3.95 -4.48 6.93
N THR A 52 -5.20 -4.08 7.15
CA THR A 52 -5.62 -3.34 8.34
C THR A 52 -5.39 -4.17 9.61
N LEU A 53 -5.69 -5.47 9.57
CA LEU A 53 -5.43 -6.38 10.69
C LEU A 53 -3.92 -6.52 10.95
N THR A 54 -3.08 -6.64 9.92
CA THR A 54 -1.61 -6.66 10.08
C THR A 54 -1.10 -5.37 10.72
N LYS A 55 -1.60 -4.20 10.27
CA LYS A 55 -1.27 -2.90 10.87
C LYS A 55 -1.67 -2.84 12.35
N GLY A 56 -2.89 -3.27 12.68
CA GLY A 56 -3.34 -3.34 14.09
C GLY A 56 -2.51 -4.31 14.95
N ALA A 57 -2.21 -5.49 14.42
CA ALA A 57 -1.45 -6.53 15.12
C ALA A 57 -0.01 -6.11 15.44
N LEU A 58 0.61 -5.27 14.60
CA LEU A 58 1.95 -4.73 14.84
C LEU A 58 1.91 -3.45 15.68
N LEU A 59 0.89 -2.59 15.48
CA LEU A 59 0.75 -1.35 16.23
C LEU A 59 0.38 -1.57 17.70
N ALA A 60 -0.46 -2.57 18.01
CA ALA A 60 -0.88 -2.86 19.38
C ALA A 60 0.30 -3.16 20.33
N PRO A 61 1.21 -4.12 20.06
CA PRO A 61 2.37 -4.35 20.92
C PRO A 61 3.33 -3.16 20.95
N ALA A 62 3.51 -2.43 19.84
CA ALA A 62 4.34 -1.24 19.83
C ALA A 62 3.78 -0.13 20.73
N ALA A 63 2.46 0.08 20.70
CA ALA A 63 1.79 1.04 21.56
C ALA A 63 1.94 0.68 23.05
N LEU A 64 1.83 -0.61 23.39
CA LEU A 64 2.02 -1.09 24.75
C LEU A 64 3.48 -0.95 25.22
N LEU A 65 4.44 -1.42 24.43
CA LEU A 65 5.85 -1.46 24.80
C LEU A 65 6.52 -0.09 24.81
N LEU A 66 6.05 0.85 23.97
CA LEU A 66 6.56 2.23 23.90
C LEU A 66 5.70 3.23 24.69
N ASN A 67 4.66 2.75 25.41
CA ASN A 67 3.71 3.57 26.16
C ASN A 67 3.09 4.70 25.31
N LEU A 68 2.65 4.37 24.09
CA LEU A 68 1.99 5.31 23.19
C LEU A 68 0.54 5.48 23.61
N HIS A 69 0.14 6.71 23.93
CA HIS A 69 -1.26 7.05 24.17
C HIS A 69 -1.98 7.24 22.84
N LEU A 70 -2.72 6.21 22.39
CA LEU A 70 -3.51 6.22 21.17
C LEU A 70 -5.01 6.21 21.52
N THR A 71 -5.78 7.13 20.96
CA THR A 71 -7.24 7.14 21.17
C THR A 71 -7.93 6.17 20.20
N ILE A 72 -9.13 5.71 20.59
CA ILE A 72 -9.97 4.90 19.70
C ILE A 72 -10.34 5.70 18.43
N LEU A 73 -10.61 7.00 18.58
CA LEU A 73 -10.97 7.86 17.45
C LEU A 73 -9.82 8.00 16.45
N GLY A 74 -8.60 8.28 16.93
CA GLY A 74 -7.41 8.37 16.10
C GLY A 74 -7.11 7.06 15.38
N LEU A 75 -7.25 5.92 16.06
CA LEU A 75 -7.11 4.59 15.47
C LEU A 75 -8.14 4.33 14.36
N LEU A 76 -9.43 4.60 14.62
CA LEU A 76 -10.50 4.38 13.64
C LEU A 76 -10.33 5.27 12.41
N LEU A 77 -10.04 6.55 12.59
CA LEU A 77 -9.88 7.49 11.48
C LEU A 77 -8.59 7.23 10.70
N GLY A 78 -7.46 7.02 11.38
CA GLY A 78 -6.20 6.76 10.69
C GLY A 78 -6.21 5.46 9.91
N LEU A 79 -6.61 4.35 10.53
CA LEU A 79 -6.69 3.05 9.85
C LEU A 79 -7.82 3.01 8.81
N GLY A 80 -8.93 3.73 9.04
CA GLY A 80 -10.03 3.85 8.08
C GLY A 80 -9.63 4.61 6.81
N VAL A 81 -8.94 5.75 6.95
CA VAL A 81 -8.40 6.52 5.82
C VAL A 81 -7.37 5.71 5.05
N ASP A 82 -6.44 5.07 5.76
CA ASP A 82 -5.47 4.14 5.16
C ASP A 82 -6.18 3.03 4.37
N ALA A 83 -7.12 2.31 4.97
CA ALA A 83 -7.85 1.23 4.30
C ALA A 83 -8.59 1.71 3.03
N ALA A 84 -9.26 2.86 3.09
CA ALA A 84 -10.00 3.40 1.94
C ALA A 84 -9.06 3.78 0.79
N THR A 85 -7.95 4.44 1.10
CA THR A 85 -6.95 4.90 0.11
C THR A 85 -6.12 3.75 -0.45
N HIS A 86 -5.86 2.73 0.37
CA HIS A 86 -5.23 1.46 -0.03
C HIS A 86 -6.14 0.72 -1.01
N TYR A 87 -7.41 0.52 -0.66
CA TYR A 87 -8.40 -0.08 -1.56
C TYR A 87 -8.45 0.66 -2.88
N TRP A 88 -8.52 1.99 -2.82
CA TRP A 88 -8.55 2.84 -3.99
C TRP A 88 -7.36 2.59 -4.91
N ALA A 89 -6.12 2.57 -4.41
CA ALA A 89 -4.93 2.34 -5.23
C ALA A 89 -4.84 0.89 -5.77
N ASP A 90 -5.19 -0.10 -4.94
CA ASP A 90 -5.13 -1.52 -5.30
C ASP A 90 -6.14 -1.95 -6.37
N ARG A 91 -7.12 -1.09 -6.67
CA ARG A 91 -7.93 -1.23 -7.88
C ARG A 91 -7.12 -1.09 -9.17
N ARG A 92 -5.88 -0.61 -9.11
CA ARG A 92 -4.87 -0.36 -10.17
C ARG A 92 -5.29 0.60 -11.27
N THR A 93 -6.53 0.50 -11.76
CA THR A 93 -7.12 1.38 -12.78
C THR A 93 -7.22 2.84 -12.32
N THR A 94 -7.51 3.06 -11.04
CA THR A 94 -7.51 4.37 -10.36
C THR A 94 -6.14 5.01 -10.38
N LEU A 95 -5.11 4.28 -9.92
CA LEU A 95 -3.73 4.77 -9.85
C LEU A 95 -3.14 4.97 -11.25
N ALA A 96 -3.41 4.06 -12.19
CA ALA A 96 -3.01 4.22 -13.59
C ALA A 96 -3.64 5.47 -14.24
N ARG A 97 -4.92 5.75 -13.96
CA ARG A 97 -5.59 6.98 -14.42
C ARG A 97 -4.98 8.23 -13.80
N LEU A 98 -4.62 8.19 -12.51
CA LEU A 98 -3.93 9.29 -11.86
C LEU A 98 -2.55 9.53 -12.49
N ALA A 99 -1.76 8.47 -12.68
CA ALA A 99 -0.48 8.53 -13.36
C ALA A 99 -0.61 9.15 -14.76
N ALA A 100 -1.63 8.75 -15.54
CA ALA A 100 -1.89 9.34 -16.85
C ALA A 100 -2.19 10.85 -16.79
N ARG A 101 -3.04 11.29 -15.84
CA ARG A 101 -3.35 12.72 -15.64
C ARG A 101 -2.12 13.53 -15.22
N LEU A 102 -1.21 12.92 -14.49
CA LEU A 102 0.06 13.54 -14.07
C LEU A 102 1.17 13.41 -15.12
N ARG A 103 0.86 12.91 -16.33
CA ARG A 103 1.83 12.66 -17.42
C ARG A 103 2.96 11.73 -16.99
N LYS A 104 2.62 10.69 -16.24
CA LYS A 104 3.52 9.63 -15.75
C LYS A 104 3.23 8.26 -16.38
N SER A 105 2.48 8.19 -17.48
CA SER A 105 2.14 6.92 -18.14
C SER A 105 3.38 6.13 -18.58
N GLU A 106 4.38 6.80 -19.14
CA GLU A 106 5.64 6.17 -19.55
C GLU A 106 6.37 5.57 -18.35
N TYR A 107 6.55 6.35 -17.28
CA TYR A 107 7.11 5.85 -16.02
C TYR A 107 6.30 4.69 -15.44
N CYS A 108 4.96 4.76 -15.47
CA CYS A 108 4.10 3.68 -15.01
C CYS A 108 4.32 2.38 -15.79
N ALA A 109 4.64 2.46 -17.08
CA ALA A 109 4.92 1.30 -17.92
C ALA A 109 6.36 0.76 -17.76
N LEU A 110 7.29 1.55 -17.19
CA LEU A 110 8.68 1.16 -17.03
C LEU A 110 8.82 -0.19 -16.32
N GLY A 111 9.65 -1.07 -16.89
CA GLY A 111 9.85 -2.43 -16.39
C GLY A 111 8.73 -3.42 -16.78
N THR A 112 7.77 -3.00 -17.61
CA THR A 112 6.77 -3.91 -18.20
C THR A 112 7.05 -4.07 -19.71
N PRO A 113 6.60 -5.16 -20.36
CA PRO A 113 6.78 -5.34 -21.81
C PRO A 113 6.19 -4.23 -22.68
N ALA A 114 5.31 -3.38 -22.13
CA ALA A 114 4.73 -2.24 -22.83
C ALA A 114 5.71 -1.05 -22.98
N HIS A 115 6.83 -1.04 -22.26
CA HIS A 115 7.82 0.05 -22.33
C HIS A 115 8.93 -0.27 -23.34
N PRO A 116 9.38 0.69 -24.18
CA PRO A 116 10.44 0.45 -25.17
C PRO A 116 11.78 -0.02 -24.57
N GLN A 117 12.07 0.41 -23.34
CA GLN A 117 13.30 0.05 -22.60
C GLN A 117 13.06 -1.04 -21.54
N HIS A 118 12.10 -1.93 -21.73
CA HIS A 118 11.87 -3.02 -20.78
C HIS A 118 13.07 -3.99 -20.75
N PRO A 119 13.41 -4.56 -19.59
CA PRO A 119 14.53 -5.48 -19.51
C PRO A 119 14.23 -6.78 -20.25
N VAL A 120 15.26 -7.33 -20.86
CA VAL A 120 15.20 -8.58 -21.62
C VAL A 120 16.20 -9.59 -21.08
N THR A 121 15.90 -10.88 -21.26
CA THR A 121 16.81 -11.99 -20.97
C THR A 121 17.95 -12.02 -22.00
N VAL A 122 18.93 -12.89 -21.79
CA VAL A 122 20.01 -13.16 -22.76
C VAL A 122 19.50 -13.63 -24.13
N THR A 123 18.28 -14.15 -24.20
CA THR A 123 17.62 -14.60 -25.43
C THR A 123 16.73 -13.52 -26.07
N GLY A 124 16.71 -12.31 -25.52
CA GLY A 124 15.90 -11.19 -26.02
C GLY A 124 14.41 -11.26 -25.64
N ALA A 125 13.99 -12.22 -24.79
CA ALA A 125 12.62 -12.28 -24.30
C ALA A 125 12.41 -11.32 -23.12
N PRO A 126 11.19 -10.82 -22.85
CA PRO A 126 10.94 -9.95 -21.69
C PRO A 126 11.37 -10.61 -20.37
N ALA A 127 12.21 -9.93 -19.59
CA ALA A 127 12.64 -10.39 -18.28
C ALA A 127 11.56 -10.04 -17.23
N ILE A 128 11.01 -11.04 -16.57
CA ILE A 128 10.01 -10.84 -15.52
C ILE A 128 10.71 -10.45 -14.21
N HIS A 129 10.28 -9.34 -13.60
CA HIS A 129 10.80 -8.86 -12.32
C HIS A 129 9.72 -8.10 -11.53
N LEU A 130 10.01 -7.83 -10.25
CA LEU A 130 9.09 -7.10 -9.37
C LEU A 130 9.26 -5.57 -9.44
N GLY A 131 10.43 -5.08 -9.87
CA GLY A 131 10.75 -3.64 -9.92
C GLY A 131 10.15 -2.89 -11.11
N THR A 132 8.84 -2.63 -11.09
CA THR A 132 8.16 -1.83 -12.14
C THR A 132 7.84 -0.42 -11.67
N GLY A 133 7.69 0.53 -12.60
CA GLY A 133 7.26 1.89 -12.26
C GLY A 133 5.84 1.93 -11.71
N ALA A 134 4.96 1.02 -12.15
CA ALA A 134 3.63 0.83 -11.53
C ALA A 134 3.75 0.45 -10.05
N TYR A 135 4.65 -0.48 -9.70
CA TYR A 135 4.91 -0.86 -8.31
C TYR A 135 5.50 0.31 -7.50
N ALA A 136 6.44 1.07 -8.07
CA ALA A 136 7.01 2.24 -7.39
C ALA A 136 5.95 3.32 -7.09
N LEU A 137 5.07 3.62 -8.06
CA LEU A 137 3.96 4.55 -7.86
C LEU A 137 2.98 4.04 -6.80
N ASP A 138 2.65 2.74 -6.84
CA ASP A 138 1.78 2.09 -5.85
C ASP A 138 2.35 2.21 -4.43
N GLN A 139 3.61 1.81 -4.22
CA GLN A 139 4.23 1.91 -2.91
C GLN A 139 4.34 3.36 -2.45
N SER A 140 4.73 4.30 -3.31
CA SER A 140 4.81 5.72 -2.93
C SER A 140 3.46 6.31 -2.52
N TRP A 141 2.35 5.86 -3.13
CA TRP A 141 1.00 6.26 -2.75
C TRP A 141 0.66 5.76 -1.35
N HIS A 142 0.92 4.49 -1.06
CA HIS A 142 0.67 3.93 0.26
C HIS A 142 1.51 4.62 1.32
N LEU A 143 2.79 4.90 1.06
CA LEU A 143 3.65 5.63 2.00
C LEU A 143 3.13 7.03 2.36
N LEU A 144 2.59 7.77 1.38
CA LEU A 144 1.94 9.06 1.64
C LEU A 144 0.78 8.89 2.63
N TRP A 145 -0.10 7.91 2.40
CA TRP A 145 -1.28 7.70 3.23
C TRP A 145 -0.97 7.06 4.58
N LEU A 146 0.11 6.29 4.70
CA LEU A 146 0.67 5.89 6.00
C LEU A 146 1.09 7.12 6.83
N GLY A 147 1.68 8.12 6.19
CA GLY A 147 2.02 9.39 6.83
C GLY A 147 0.77 10.10 7.35
N VAL A 148 -0.28 10.21 6.53
CA VAL A 148 -1.56 10.82 6.94
C VAL A 148 -2.23 10.02 8.07
N ALA A 149 -2.27 8.69 7.96
CA ALA A 149 -2.85 7.81 8.96
C ALA A 149 -2.12 7.91 10.31
N ALA A 150 -0.79 7.91 10.29
CA ALA A 150 0.02 8.08 11.49
C ALA A 150 -0.21 9.46 12.13
N LEU A 151 -0.40 10.51 11.34
CA LEU A 151 -0.74 11.84 11.84
C LEU A 151 -2.09 11.83 12.56
N LEU A 152 -3.13 11.28 11.92
CA LEU A 152 -4.46 11.18 12.52
C LEU A 152 -4.44 10.36 13.82
N ILE A 153 -3.73 9.24 13.85
CA ILE A 153 -3.57 8.39 15.04
C ILE A 153 -2.87 9.13 16.18
N ALA A 154 -1.89 9.97 15.86
CA ALA A 154 -1.09 10.65 16.87
C ALA A 154 -1.72 11.95 17.40
N THR A 155 -2.68 12.55 16.68
CA THR A 155 -3.23 13.87 17.02
C THR A 155 -4.70 13.90 17.44
N LEU A 156 -5.44 12.80 17.24
CA LEU A 156 -6.87 12.72 17.54
C LEU A 156 -7.17 11.79 18.73
#